data_AF-A0A8S0QDU4-F1
#
_entry.id   AF-A0A8S0QDU4-F1
#
_cell.length_a   1.000
_cell.length_b   1.000
_cell.length_c   1.000
_cell.angle_alpha   90.00
_cell.angle_beta   90.00
_cell.angle_gamma   90.00
#
_symmetry.space_group_name_H-M   'P 1'
#
loop_
_entity.id
_entity.type
_entity.pdbx_description
1 polymer ?
#
loop_
_entity_poly.entity_id
_entity_poly.type
_entity_poly.pdbx_seq_one_letter_code
_entity_poly.pdbx_strand_id
1 'polypeptide(L)'
;MQERRELTKLLLNVTIKRSLGAVQGMTPPDATVEDLIAAVLRQHAKEGRRLILPSTDPNGFDLHYSQFSLESLNREEKLMALGSRNFFCAQRRQWRPPETAVI
;
A
#
# COMPACT_ATOMS: atom_id res chain seq x y z
N MET A 1 6.33 -18.43 31.29
CA MET A 1 5.32 -18.31 30.22
C MET A 1 5.22 -16.83 29.87
N GLN A 2 5.67 -16.44 28.68
CA GLN A 2 5.62 -15.05 28.25
C GLN A 2 4.23 -14.79 27.67
N GLU A 3 3.46 -13.94 28.33
CA GLU A 3 2.14 -13.53 27.90
C GLU A 3 2.31 -12.78 26.57
N ARG A 4 2.05 -13.47 25.46
CA ARG A 4 1.95 -12.84 24.13
C ARG A 4 0.77 -11.88 24.23
N ARG A 5 1.04 -10.59 24.39
CA ARG A 5 0.05 -9.55 24.08
C ARG A 5 -0.39 -9.81 22.64
N GLU A 6 -1.58 -10.37 22.46
CA GLU A 6 -2.19 -10.51 21.14
C GLU A 6 -2.31 -9.08 20.59
N LEU A 7 -1.48 -8.74 19.61
CA LEU A 7 -1.57 -7.46 18.94
C LEU A 7 -2.94 -7.45 18.27
N THR A 8 -3.89 -6.65 18.74
CA THR A 8 -5.21 -6.62 18.12
C THR A 8 -5.23 -5.79 16.85
N LYS A 9 -4.24 -4.89 16.70
CA LYS A 9 -4.09 -3.98 15.56
C LYS A 9 -2.62 -3.72 15.26
N LEU A 10 -2.29 -3.65 13.98
CA LEU A 10 -1.03 -3.15 13.44
C LEU A 10 -1.20 -1.72 12.97
N LEU A 11 -0.28 -0.85 13.39
CA LEU A 11 -0.14 0.49 12.84
C LEU A 11 0.99 0.49 11.81
N LEU A 12 0.68 0.92 10.59
CA LEU A 12 1.60 0.98 9.46
C LEU A 12 1.60 2.38 8.86
N ASN A 13 2.77 2.84 8.46
CA ASN A 13 2.95 4.15 7.85
C ASN A 13 3.11 3.99 6.34
N VAL A 14 2.20 4.57 5.55
CA VAL A 14 2.18 4.38 4.11
C VAL A 14 2.30 5.71 3.39
N THR A 15 3.42 5.92 2.70
CA THR A 15 3.60 7.08 1.84
C THR A 15 2.96 6.81 0.48
N ILE A 16 2.00 7.63 0.07
CA ILE A 16 1.36 7.48 -1.24
C ILE A 16 2.08 8.38 -2.24
N LYS A 17 2.42 7.83 -3.42
CA LYS A 17 3.05 8.60 -4.50
C LYS A 17 2.16 9.78 -4.90
N ARG A 18 2.75 10.99 -4.92
CA ARG A 18 2.04 12.27 -5.17
C ARG A 18 1.00 12.65 -4.10
N SER A 19 1.16 12.20 -2.85
CA SER A 19 0.41 12.68 -1.69
C SER A 19 1.26 13.65 -0.85
N LEU A 20 0.60 14.62 -0.19
CA LEU A 20 1.19 15.45 0.87
C LEU A 20 1.31 14.60 2.15
N GLY A 21 2.40 13.85 2.23
CA GLY A 21 2.77 13.06 3.40
C GLY A 21 2.15 11.66 3.47
N ALA A 22 2.53 10.93 4.51
CA ALA A 22 2.13 9.54 4.73
C ALA A 22 0.74 9.43 5.38
N VAL A 23 0.07 8.33 5.10
CA VAL A 23 -1.22 7.93 5.68
C VAL A 23 -0.97 6.80 6.66
N GLN A 24 -1.59 6.87 7.84
CA GLN A 24 -1.53 5.80 8.80
C GLN A 24 -2.60 4.75 8.48
N GLY A 25 -2.16 3.54 8.17
CA GLY A 25 -3.02 2.36 7.99
C GLY A 25 -3.08 1.56 9.27
N MET A 26 -4.28 1.37 9.81
CA MET A 26 -4.51 0.49 10.96
C MET A 26 -5.27 -0.76 10.51
N THR A 27 -4.67 -1.93 10.70
CA THR A 27 -5.17 -3.20 10.17
C THR A 27 -5.05 -4.31 11.23
N PRO A 28 -5.87 -5.37 11.18
CA PRO A 28 -5.64 -6.52 12.04
C PRO A 28 -4.37 -7.29 11.62
N PRO A 29 -3.74 -8.09 12.50
CA PRO A 29 -2.46 -8.75 12.22
C PRO A 29 -2.50 -9.78 11.09
N ASP A 30 -3.66 -10.35 10.84
CA ASP A 30 -3.92 -11.31 9.78
C ASP A 30 -4.25 -10.63 8.43
N ALA A 31 -4.24 -9.29 8.37
CA ALA A 31 -4.44 -8.56 7.13
C ALA A 31 -3.31 -8.81 6.12
N THR A 32 -3.69 -8.74 4.85
CA THR A 32 -2.80 -8.89 3.70
C THR A 32 -2.32 -7.53 3.18
N VAL A 33 -1.38 -7.54 2.23
CA VAL A 33 -0.95 -6.34 1.51
C VAL A 33 -2.13 -5.66 0.80
N GLU A 34 -3.02 -6.44 0.16
CA GLU A 34 -4.21 -5.90 -0.50
C GLU A 34 -5.14 -5.18 0.48
N ASP A 35 -5.37 -5.77 1.66
CA ASP A 35 -6.20 -5.18 2.71
C ASP A 35 -5.65 -3.81 3.16
N LEU A 36 -4.32 -3.69 3.29
CA LEU A 36 -3.66 -2.44 3.64
C LEU A 36 -3.82 -1.38 2.56
N ILE A 37 -3.62 -1.73 1.29
CA ILE A 37 -3.82 -0.81 0.16
C ILE A 37 -5.24 -0.25 0.22
N ALA A 38 -6.23 -1.14 0.35
CA ALA A 38 -7.63 -0.75 0.42
C ALA A 38 -7.92 0.15 1.63
N ALA A 39 -7.37 -0.17 2.80
CA ALA A 39 -7.54 0.63 4.01
C ALA A 39 -6.93 2.04 3.86
N VAL A 40 -5.72 2.13 3.29
CA VAL A 40 -5.01 3.39 3.10
C VAL A 40 -5.69 4.27 2.06
N LEU A 41 -6.19 3.71 0.96
CA LEU A 41 -6.93 4.48 -0.06
C LEU A 41 -8.23 5.04 0.51
N ARG A 42 -8.98 4.23 1.28
CA ARG A 42 -10.17 4.71 1.99
C ARG A 42 -9.85 5.81 2.99
N GLN A 43 -8.76 5.66 3.75
CA GLN A 43 -8.34 6.65 4.73
C GLN A 43 -7.89 7.96 4.06
N HIS A 44 -7.12 7.86 2.97
CA HIS A 44 -6.70 9.01 2.17
C HIS A 44 -7.89 9.80 1.63
N ALA A 45 -8.91 9.10 1.11
CA ALA A 45 -10.14 9.73 0.63
C ALA A 45 -10.92 10.43 1.77
N LYS A 46 -11.01 9.79 2.94
CA LYS A 46 -11.69 10.33 4.12
C LYS A 46 -11.03 11.59 4.67
N GLU A 47 -9.69 11.66 4.64
CA GLU A 47 -8.93 12.81 5.12
C GLU A 47 -9.03 14.04 4.20
N GLY A 48 -9.70 13.92 3.04
CA GLY A 48 -9.88 15.04 2.11
C GLY A 48 -8.57 15.60 1.57
N ARG A 49 -7.51 14.77 1.52
CA ARG A 49 -6.19 15.18 1.04
C ARG A 49 -6.33 15.65 -0.41
N ARG A 50 -5.96 16.91 -0.63
CA ARG A 50 -6.26 17.75 -1.82
C ARG A 50 -5.64 17.28 -3.15
N LEU A 51 -5.07 16.08 -3.23
CA LEU A 51 -4.54 15.48 -4.45
C LEU A 51 -5.44 14.32 -4.90
N ILE A 52 -6.00 14.47 -6.10
CA ILE A 52 -6.92 13.51 -6.72
C ILE A 52 -6.09 12.28 -7.12
N LEU A 53 -6.26 11.19 -6.37
CA LEU A 53 -5.88 9.88 -6.87
C LEU A 53 -6.74 9.58 -8.10
N PRO A 54 -6.18 9.12 -9.24
CA PRO A 54 -6.95 8.89 -10.45
C PRO A 54 -8.05 7.83 -10.27
N SER A 55 -7.91 6.99 -9.25
CA SER A 55 -8.85 5.97 -8.84
C SER A 55 -8.67 5.68 -7.34
N THR A 56 -9.72 5.20 -6.69
CA THR A 56 -9.69 4.63 -5.34
C THR A 56 -9.77 3.10 -5.35
N ASP A 57 -9.79 2.48 -6.52
CA ASP A 57 -9.75 1.02 -6.69
C ASP A 57 -8.37 0.46 -6.27
N PRO A 58 -8.30 -0.41 -5.24
CA PRO A 58 -7.06 -1.04 -4.80
C PRO A 58 -6.33 -1.82 -5.91
N ASN A 59 -7.04 -2.31 -6.93
CA ASN A 59 -6.42 -3.00 -8.06
C ASN A 59 -5.56 -2.08 -8.94
N GLY A 60 -5.75 -0.77 -8.85
CA GLY A 60 -4.93 0.23 -9.53
C GLY A 60 -3.61 0.54 -8.83
N PHE A 61 -3.32 -0.06 -7.67
CA PHE A 61 -2.18 0.29 -6.83
C PHE A 61 -1.36 -0.94 -6.42
N ASP A 62 -0.07 -0.70 -6.20
CA ASP A 62 0.86 -1.66 -5.63
C ASP A 62 1.54 -1.08 -4.39
N LEU A 63 1.89 -1.97 -3.47
CA LEU A 63 2.67 -1.64 -2.29
C LEU A 63 4.12 -2.04 -2.51
N HIS A 64 5.03 -1.20 -2.05
CA HIS A 64 6.47 -1.38 -2.13
C HIS A 64 7.08 -1.11 -0.76
N TYR A 65 8.28 -1.65 -0.49
CA TYR A 65 9.03 -1.30 0.71
C TYR A 65 9.40 0.20 0.74
N SER A 66 9.71 0.79 -0.42
CA SER A 66 10.13 2.18 -0.54
C SER A 66 9.88 2.71 -1.95
N GLN A 67 9.98 4.04 -2.14
CA GLN A 67 9.91 4.68 -3.46
C GLN A 67 11.05 4.26 -4.42
N PHE A 68 12.13 3.70 -3.88
CA PHE A 68 13.30 3.22 -4.64
C PHE A 68 13.20 1.73 -4.99
N SER A 69 12.19 1.02 -4.47
CA SER A 69 12.00 -0.39 -4.77
C SER A 69 11.47 -0.56 -6.19
N LEU A 70 12.10 -1.45 -6.95
CA LEU A 70 11.67 -1.80 -8.31
C LEU A 70 10.49 -2.78 -8.31
N GLU A 71 10.43 -3.65 -7.30
CA GLU A 71 9.44 -4.72 -7.18
C GLU A 71 8.31 -4.34 -6.21
N SER A 72 7.10 -4.76 -6.55
CA SER A 72 5.94 -4.69 -5.65
C SER A 72 5.89 -5.91 -4.72
N LEU A 73 5.29 -5.71 -3.56
CA LEU A 73 4.99 -6.76 -2.60
C LEU A 73 3.85 -7.64 -3.12
N ASN A 74 3.88 -8.91 -2.72
CA ASN A 74 2.82 -9.84 -3.07
C ASN A 74 1.51 -9.49 -2.34
N ARG A 75 0.38 -9.51 -3.05
CA ARG A 75 -0.90 -9.01 -2.54
C ARG A 75 -1.47 -9.86 -1.42
N GLU A 76 -1.28 -11.17 -1.49
CA GLU A 76 -1.77 -12.13 -0.50
C GLU A 76 -0.82 -12.29 0.70
N GLU A 77 0.34 -11.64 0.67
CA GLU A 77 1.32 -11.72 1.75
C GLU A 77 0.78 -11.05 3.02
N LYS A 78 0.98 -11.72 4.16
CA LYS A 78 0.53 -11.22 5.47
C LYS A 78 1.42 -10.08 5.94
N LEU A 79 0.82 -9.00 6.40
CA LEU A 79 1.54 -7.80 6.86
C LEU A 79 2.48 -8.08 8.05
N MET A 80 2.16 -9.10 8.87
CA MET A 80 3.02 -9.55 9.97
C MET A 80 4.31 -10.25 9.50
N ALA A 81 4.28 -10.85 8.31
CA ALA A 81 5.46 -11.46 7.72
C ALA A 81 6.41 -10.40 7.14
N LEU A 82 5.87 -9.22 6.80
CA LEU A 82 6.66 -8.09 6.34
C LEU A 82 7.42 -7.47 7.53
N GLY A 83 8.75 -7.48 7.46
CA GLY A 83 9.63 -6.92 8.50
C GLY A 83 9.61 -5.39 8.61
N SER A 84 8.74 -4.69 7.87
CA SER A 84 8.67 -3.23 7.81
C SER A 84 7.38 -2.68 8.42
N ARG A 85 7.48 -1.47 8.97
CA ARG A 85 6.34 -0.63 9.38
C ARG A 85 6.10 0.55 8.46
N ASN A 86 7.00 0.75 7.49
CA ASN A 86 6.94 1.84 6.53
C ASN A 86 6.85 1.25 5.13
N PHE A 87 5.90 1.74 4.35
CA PHE A 87 5.67 1.29 2.99
C PHE A 87 5.42 2.48 2.07
N PHE A 88 5.53 2.21 0.78
CA PHE A 88 5.23 3.14 -0.29
C PHE A 88 4.14 2.56 -1.17
N CYS A 89 3.05 3.31 -1.37
CA CYS A 89 1.95 2.93 -2.25
C CYS A 89 2.03 3.76 -3.53
N ALA A 90 2.02 3.08 -4.68
CA ALA A 90 2.08 3.71 -5.98
C ALA A 90 1.01 3.14 -6.91
N GLN A 91 0.64 3.89 -7.93
CA GLN A 91 -0.18 3.33 -9.00
C GLN A 91 0.59 2.22 -9.69
N ARG A 92 -0.07 1.07 -9.85
CA ARG A 92 0.45 -0.06 -10.61
C ARG A 92 0.76 0.40 -12.02
N ARG A 93 2.01 0.19 -12.46
CA ARG A 93 2.34 0.38 -13.87
C ARG A 93 1.71 -0.76 -14.66
N GLN A 94 0.62 -0.47 -15.34
CA GLN A 94 0.23 -1.29 -16.49
C GLN A 94 1.35 -1.19 -17.51
N TRP A 95 1.92 -2.33 -17.90
CA TRP A 95 2.78 -2.40 -19.07
C TRP A 95 2.00 -1.85 -20.26
N ARG A 96 2.41 -0.68 -20.76
CA ARG A 96 1.96 -0.19 -22.05
C ARG A 96 3.05 -0.58 -23.03
N PRO A 97 2.79 -1.47 -23.99
CA PRO A 97 3.76 -1.72 -25.04
C PRO A 97 4.06 -0.38 -25.74
N PRO A 98 5.32 -0.09 -26.09
CA PRO A 98 5.64 1.07 -26.88
C PRO A 98 4.83 1.01 -28.19
N GLU A 99 4.15 2.10 -28.55
CA GLU A 99 3.27 2.22 -29.72
C GLU A 99 4.01 2.15 -31.07
N THR A 100 5.28 1.73 -31.06
CA THR A 100 6.10 1.56 -32.25
C THR A 100 6.93 0.28 -32.09
N ALA A 101 6.24 -0.83 -32.21
CA ALA A 101 6.83 -2.14 -32.48
C ALA A 101 5.91 -2.87 -33.48
N VAL A 102 5.61 -2.19 -34.59
CA VAL A 102 5.18 -2.82 -35.83
C VAL A 102 6.30 -2.54 -36.82
N ILE A 103 7.11 -3.57 -37.06
CA ILE A 103 8.06 -3.63 -38.16
C ILE A 103 7.31 -4.27 -39.33
#